data_AF-A0A6I2ZKB3-F1
#
_entry.id   AF-A0A6I2ZKB3-F1
#
_cell.length_a   1.000
_cell.length_b   1.000
_cell.length_c   1.000
_cell.angle_alpha   90.00
_cell.angle_beta   90.00
_cell.angle_gamma   90.00
#
_symmetry.space_group_name_H-M   'P 1'
#
loop_
_entity.id
_entity.type
_entity.pdbx_description
1 polymer ?
#
loop_
_entity_poly.entity_id
_entity_poly.type
_entity_poly.pdbx_seq_one_letter_code
_entity_poly.pdbx_strand_id
1 'polypeptide(L)'
;MPNSSTRNTRSATGHRRATPLVLVLVGLIAVAGAVAGIVLFQDSPTLWPAADAVYRAALVGLCALAGSRARRWTLLWGGLVASAASYTPSQYLALLAALLAGAMLVFKFRQRVLGAAVGALCGLAVLGLSRPTTSGITALIAAVAILPLLVTGYAQSRTQPRRVVAGITGIFILLGAVALATTVFVGLTQRSAVEAAVAQTRTAVEIASSDSPEGSTAAFTQASASFNKIESTLNSWWLAPAKATPILGPNLELLRTAAQSGTELNLVGSTLSTTVTKDALRSPNGGVNLAEVESIQLPVTNAAAQVDAAVQSLDASKSPWLLPPLNAAFQDLSTELNNANETARTAEMSVMRLPNLLGADGPRRYVMLLGNPAESRDIGGHIGNWAEITAQDGRLTLVKVGQPYDLASPATSPPLTLKPGAYPPSLLELRPQYFPQNWGGTADFPTVAALSQDLFEQARPGAAVDGVIYADPAAFAALLNFTGPEPVPGTNLVLTPDNAEKFLTTDQFTVFKTETQANQVVSDLIDKV
;
A
#
# COMPACT_ATOMS: atom_id res chain seq x y z
N MET A 1 -50.40 -72.36 -42.41
CA MET A 1 -49.58 -71.33 -43.09
C MET A 1 -50.52 -70.26 -43.63
N PRO A 2 -50.23 -68.95 -43.51
CA PRO A 2 -49.76 -68.21 -42.35
C PRO A 2 -50.80 -67.17 -41.87
N ASN A 3 -50.68 -66.80 -40.59
CA ASN A 3 -51.56 -65.88 -39.85
C ASN A 3 -50.82 -64.54 -39.63
N SER A 4 -51.58 -63.44 -39.73
CA SER A 4 -51.32 -62.09 -39.19
C SER A 4 -49.90 -61.49 -39.23
N SER A 5 -49.67 -60.52 -40.11
CA SER A 5 -48.60 -59.51 -39.94
C SER A 5 -49.19 -58.10 -39.88
N THR A 6 -49.38 -57.58 -38.67
CA THR A 6 -49.66 -56.18 -38.39
C THR A 6 -48.40 -55.35 -38.65
N ARG A 7 -48.36 -54.64 -39.78
CA ARG A 7 -47.32 -53.63 -40.07
C ARG A 7 -47.56 -52.40 -39.19
N ASN A 8 -46.75 -52.28 -38.15
CA ASN A 8 -46.66 -51.10 -37.31
C ASN A 8 -45.90 -50.00 -38.08
N THR A 9 -46.61 -48.97 -38.55
CA THR A 9 -46.03 -47.81 -39.22
C THR A 9 -45.31 -46.93 -38.20
N ARG A 10 -43.99 -47.07 -38.11
CA ARG A 10 -43.13 -46.11 -37.40
C ARG A 10 -43.25 -44.74 -38.10
N SER A 11 -43.85 -43.77 -37.41
CA SER A 11 -43.83 -42.37 -37.82
C SER A 11 -42.38 -41.87 -37.80
N ALA A 12 -41.82 -41.66 -38.99
CA ALA A 12 -40.55 -40.97 -39.16
C ALA A 12 -40.73 -39.51 -38.70
N THR A 13 -40.27 -39.20 -37.49
CA THR A 13 -40.16 -37.83 -36.98
C THR A 13 -39.04 -37.10 -37.73
N GLY A 14 -39.38 -36.59 -38.90
CA GLY A 14 -38.51 -35.75 -39.72
C GLY A 14 -37.99 -34.56 -38.91
N HIS A 15 -36.70 -34.58 -38.59
CA HIS A 15 -36.00 -33.43 -38.02
C HIS A 15 -35.98 -32.30 -39.05
N ARG A 16 -36.99 -31.40 -39.00
CA ARG A 16 -37.05 -30.18 -39.82
C ARG A 16 -35.71 -29.43 -39.70
N ARG A 17 -35.00 -29.29 -40.83
CA ARG A 17 -33.78 -28.47 -40.92
C ARG A 17 -34.16 -27.04 -40.54
N ALA A 18 -33.36 -26.39 -39.69
CA ALA A 18 -33.53 -24.97 -39.45
C ALA A 18 -33.26 -24.20 -40.74
N THR A 19 -34.08 -23.19 -41.02
CA THR A 19 -33.86 -22.29 -42.14
C THR A 19 -32.59 -21.47 -41.93
N PRO A 20 -31.88 -21.07 -43.00
CA PRO A 20 -30.65 -20.29 -42.92
C PRO A 20 -30.83 -18.99 -42.13
N LEU A 21 -31.99 -18.34 -42.24
CA LEU A 21 -32.35 -17.14 -41.47
C LEU A 21 -32.31 -17.35 -39.94
N VAL A 22 -32.73 -18.53 -39.45
CA VAL A 22 -32.68 -18.85 -38.02
C VAL A 22 -31.23 -19.00 -37.53
N LEU A 23 -30.33 -19.52 -38.37
CA LEU A 23 -28.92 -19.65 -38.02
C LEU A 23 -28.24 -18.27 -37.96
N VAL A 24 -28.56 -17.38 -38.90
CA VAL A 24 -28.06 -15.98 -38.92
C VAL A 24 -28.52 -15.24 -37.66
N LEU A 25 -29.80 -15.31 -37.30
CA LEU A 25 -30.32 -14.65 -36.09
C LEU A 25 -29.67 -15.16 -34.80
N VAL A 26 -29.44 -16.48 -34.68
CA VAL A 26 -28.73 -17.04 -33.52
C VAL A 26 -27.28 -16.55 -33.48
N GLY A 27 -26.62 -16.43 -34.63
CA GLY A 27 -25.27 -15.86 -34.73
C GLY A 27 -25.23 -14.40 -34.29
N LEU A 28 -26.17 -13.57 -34.76
CA LEU A 28 -26.30 -12.17 -34.37
C LEU A 28 -26.53 -12.01 -32.86
N ILE A 29 -27.39 -12.85 -32.25
CA ILE A 29 -27.62 -12.83 -30.80
C ILE A 29 -26.34 -13.21 -30.03
N ALA A 30 -25.60 -14.22 -30.49
CA ALA A 30 -24.35 -14.62 -29.85
C ALA A 30 -23.30 -13.51 -29.91
N VAL A 31 -23.17 -12.82 -31.05
CA VAL A 31 -22.26 -11.67 -31.21
C VAL A 31 -22.70 -10.49 -30.36
N ALA A 32 -23.99 -10.13 -30.39
CA ALA A 32 -24.54 -9.05 -29.57
C ALA A 32 -24.36 -9.32 -28.07
N GLY A 33 -24.60 -10.56 -27.63
CA GLY A 33 -24.35 -10.99 -26.26
C GLY A 33 -22.87 -10.92 -25.88
N ALA A 34 -21.97 -11.37 -26.75
CA ALA A 34 -20.52 -11.29 -26.53
C ALA A 34 -20.05 -9.84 -26.38
N VAL A 35 -20.52 -8.92 -27.24
CA VAL A 35 -20.24 -7.48 -27.15
C VAL A 35 -20.80 -6.90 -25.86
N ALA A 36 -22.06 -7.23 -25.51
CA ALA A 36 -22.65 -6.78 -24.25
C ALA A 36 -21.85 -7.28 -23.03
N GLY A 37 -21.32 -8.49 -23.07
CA GLY A 37 -20.45 -9.03 -22.01
C GLY A 37 -19.16 -8.23 -21.83
N ILE A 38 -18.57 -7.72 -22.91
CA ILE A 38 -17.37 -6.86 -22.85
C ILE A 38 -17.72 -5.46 -22.31
N VAL A 39 -18.83 -4.88 -22.76
CA VAL A 39 -19.18 -3.47 -22.47
C VAL A 39 -19.79 -3.30 -21.08
N LEU A 40 -20.64 -4.23 -20.64
CA LEU A 40 -21.40 -4.10 -19.39
C LEU A 40 -20.62 -4.49 -18.13
N PHE A 41 -19.57 -5.28 -18.27
CA PHE A 41 -18.75 -5.77 -17.16
C PHE A 41 -17.32 -5.31 -17.37
N GLN A 42 -16.60 -4.90 -16.33
CA GLN A 42 -15.21 -4.42 -16.43
C GLN A 42 -14.24 -5.14 -15.49
N ASP A 43 -14.68 -6.21 -14.81
CA ASP A 43 -13.82 -6.99 -13.93
C ASP A 43 -12.61 -7.56 -14.67
N SER A 44 -11.45 -7.49 -14.02
CA SER A 44 -10.17 -7.94 -14.60
C SER A 44 -9.53 -9.06 -13.76
N PRO A 45 -10.12 -10.27 -13.72
CA PRO A 45 -9.61 -11.35 -12.88
C PRO A 45 -8.22 -11.85 -13.29
N THR A 46 -7.78 -11.62 -14.53
CA THR A 46 -6.42 -11.95 -14.98
C THR A 46 -5.45 -10.79 -14.84
N LEU A 47 -5.92 -9.58 -14.52
CA LEU A 47 -5.21 -8.30 -14.68
C LEU A 47 -4.77 -8.01 -16.13
N TRP A 48 -5.30 -8.74 -17.11
CA TRP A 48 -5.03 -8.52 -18.53
C TRP A 48 -6.34 -8.24 -19.27
N PRO A 49 -6.69 -6.95 -19.50
CA PRO A 49 -8.00 -6.54 -20.01
C PRO A 49 -8.42 -7.22 -21.30
N ALA A 50 -7.46 -7.48 -22.20
CA ALA A 50 -7.69 -8.19 -23.46
C ALA A 50 -8.10 -9.66 -23.23
N ALA A 51 -7.42 -10.39 -22.34
CA ALA A 51 -7.78 -11.77 -22.02
C ALA A 51 -9.16 -11.82 -21.34
N ASP A 52 -9.41 -10.92 -20.40
CA ASP A 52 -10.69 -10.84 -19.69
C ASP A 52 -11.85 -10.51 -20.64
N ALA A 53 -11.63 -9.65 -21.64
CA ALA A 53 -12.63 -9.37 -22.68
C ALA A 53 -12.97 -10.62 -23.50
N VAL A 54 -11.95 -11.42 -23.85
CA VAL A 54 -12.15 -12.70 -24.55
C VAL A 54 -12.94 -13.68 -23.69
N TYR A 55 -12.66 -13.82 -22.39
CA TYR A 55 -13.42 -14.70 -21.51
C TYR A 55 -14.89 -14.29 -21.39
N ARG A 56 -15.16 -13.00 -21.18
CA ARG A 56 -16.52 -12.44 -21.11
C ARG A 56 -17.29 -12.70 -22.41
N ALA A 57 -16.68 -12.40 -23.55
CA ALA A 57 -17.26 -12.63 -24.87
C ALA A 57 -17.54 -14.13 -25.13
N ALA A 58 -16.56 -14.99 -24.86
CA ALA A 58 -16.66 -16.42 -25.06
C ALA A 58 -17.77 -17.04 -24.20
N LEU A 59 -17.84 -16.68 -22.92
CA LEU A 59 -18.87 -17.19 -22.01
C LEU A 59 -20.28 -16.89 -22.51
N VAL A 60 -20.57 -15.61 -22.79
CA VAL A 60 -21.92 -15.20 -23.22
C VAL A 60 -22.26 -15.76 -24.60
N GLY A 61 -21.31 -15.72 -25.54
CA GLY A 61 -21.49 -16.30 -26.87
C GLY A 61 -21.75 -17.80 -26.83
N LEU A 62 -21.02 -18.56 -26.00
CA LEU A 62 -21.24 -20.00 -25.82
C LEU A 62 -22.59 -20.30 -25.18
N CYS A 63 -22.99 -19.54 -24.16
CA CYS A 63 -24.31 -19.69 -23.54
C CYS A 63 -25.45 -19.42 -24.55
N ALA A 64 -25.32 -18.39 -25.40
CA ALA A 64 -26.27 -18.12 -26.47
C ALA A 64 -26.35 -19.26 -27.51
N LEU A 65 -25.19 -19.74 -27.98
CA LEU A 65 -25.12 -20.84 -28.94
C LEU A 65 -25.66 -22.16 -28.36
N ALA A 66 -25.37 -22.45 -27.08
CA ALA A 66 -25.88 -23.60 -26.37
C ALA A 66 -27.40 -23.50 -26.14
N GLY A 67 -27.89 -22.34 -25.71
CA GLY A 67 -29.31 -22.06 -25.47
C GLY A 67 -30.19 -22.26 -26.70
N SER A 68 -29.67 -22.00 -27.90
CA SER A 68 -30.38 -22.28 -29.15
C SER A 68 -30.73 -23.76 -29.38
N ARG A 69 -30.05 -24.68 -28.65
CA ARG A 69 -30.15 -26.14 -28.82
C ARG A 69 -30.48 -26.90 -27.53
N ALA A 70 -30.28 -26.31 -26.36
CA ALA A 70 -30.41 -26.94 -25.05
C ALA A 70 -31.85 -27.39 -24.70
N ARG A 71 -31.99 -28.15 -23.61
CA ARG A 71 -33.31 -28.55 -23.09
C ARG A 71 -33.97 -27.35 -22.41
N ARG A 72 -35.30 -27.22 -22.50
CA ARG A 72 -36.02 -26.04 -21.97
C ARG A 72 -35.84 -25.85 -20.47
N TRP A 73 -35.80 -26.94 -19.70
CA TRP A 73 -35.66 -26.87 -18.25
C TRP A 73 -34.27 -26.35 -17.82
N THR A 74 -33.22 -26.54 -18.63
CA THR A 74 -31.87 -26.06 -18.27
C THR A 74 -31.72 -24.56 -18.44
N LEU A 75 -32.49 -23.95 -19.35
CA LEU A 75 -32.59 -22.49 -19.48
C LEU A 75 -33.29 -21.87 -18.25
N LEU A 76 -34.39 -22.49 -17.79
CA LEU A 76 -35.09 -22.06 -16.57
C LEU A 76 -34.20 -22.23 -15.34
N TRP A 77 -33.52 -23.37 -15.23
CA TRP A 77 -32.55 -23.63 -14.14
C TRP A 77 -31.48 -22.55 -14.09
N GLY A 78 -30.83 -22.25 -15.21
CA GLY A 78 -29.79 -21.22 -15.27
C GLY A 78 -30.30 -19.84 -14.85
N GLY A 79 -31.49 -19.43 -15.33
CA GLY A 79 -32.12 -18.18 -14.93
C GLY A 79 -32.46 -18.13 -13.43
N LEU A 80 -33.02 -19.21 -12.86
CA LEU A 80 -33.38 -19.29 -11.45
C LEU A 80 -32.14 -19.26 -10.54
N VAL A 81 -31.13 -20.09 -10.82
CA VAL A 81 -29.90 -20.13 -10.02
C VAL A 81 -29.17 -18.79 -10.08
N ALA A 82 -29.05 -18.19 -11.27
CA ALA A 82 -28.46 -16.86 -11.41
C ALA A 82 -29.27 -15.81 -10.64
N SER A 83 -30.62 -15.83 -10.72
CA SER A 83 -31.47 -14.85 -10.03
C SER A 83 -31.39 -14.94 -8.50
N ALA A 84 -31.17 -16.14 -7.96
CA ALA A 84 -31.01 -16.36 -6.53
C ALA A 84 -29.62 -15.95 -6.01
N ALA A 85 -28.64 -15.85 -6.90
CA ALA A 85 -27.25 -15.56 -6.54
C ALA A 85 -26.78 -14.15 -6.92
N SER A 86 -27.45 -13.48 -7.85
CA SER A 86 -27.17 -12.12 -8.32
C SER A 86 -27.87 -11.06 -7.47
N TYR A 87 -27.24 -9.89 -7.32
CA TYR A 87 -27.89 -8.66 -6.86
C TYR A 87 -27.92 -7.63 -7.99
N THR A 88 -28.75 -6.59 -7.87
CA THR A 88 -28.99 -5.60 -8.93
C THR A 88 -27.68 -4.93 -9.41
N PRO A 89 -27.45 -4.78 -10.73
CA PRO A 89 -28.40 -4.92 -11.86
C PRO A 89 -28.46 -6.30 -12.54
N SER A 90 -27.54 -7.24 -12.29
CA SER A 90 -27.49 -8.53 -12.99
C SER A 90 -28.70 -9.45 -12.70
N GLN A 91 -29.34 -9.23 -11.55
CA GLN A 91 -30.57 -9.91 -11.15
C GLN A 91 -31.73 -9.69 -12.15
N TYR A 92 -31.85 -8.50 -12.77
CA TYR A 92 -32.90 -8.23 -13.75
C TYR A 92 -32.74 -9.09 -15.01
N LEU A 93 -31.50 -9.29 -15.47
CA LEU A 93 -31.18 -10.15 -16.61
C LEU A 93 -31.53 -11.60 -16.30
N ALA A 94 -31.22 -12.06 -15.07
CA ALA A 94 -31.51 -13.41 -14.62
C ALA A 94 -33.03 -13.68 -14.52
N LEU A 95 -33.79 -12.74 -13.95
CA LEU A 95 -35.25 -12.83 -13.83
C LEU A 95 -35.91 -12.83 -15.21
N LEU A 96 -35.46 -11.97 -16.13
CA LEU A 96 -35.94 -11.96 -17.51
C LEU A 96 -35.65 -13.30 -18.21
N ALA A 97 -34.45 -13.86 -18.04
CA ALA A 97 -34.11 -15.17 -18.57
C ALA A 97 -35.02 -16.28 -18.02
N ALA A 98 -35.27 -16.29 -16.71
CA ALA A 98 -36.14 -17.26 -16.05
C ALA A 98 -37.60 -17.14 -16.53
N LEU A 99 -38.13 -15.92 -16.65
CA LEU A 99 -39.49 -15.65 -17.12
C LEU A 99 -39.70 -16.12 -18.57
N LEU A 100 -38.77 -15.77 -19.47
CA LEU A 100 -38.80 -16.21 -20.86
C LEU A 100 -38.67 -17.74 -20.98
N ALA A 101 -37.77 -18.36 -20.21
CA ALA A 101 -37.62 -19.82 -20.19
C ALA A 101 -38.88 -20.53 -19.65
N GLY A 102 -39.51 -19.97 -18.60
CA GLY A 102 -40.77 -20.47 -18.04
C GLY A 102 -41.90 -20.40 -19.05
N ALA A 103 -42.06 -19.28 -19.75
CA ALA A 103 -43.03 -19.16 -20.84
C ALA A 103 -42.82 -20.21 -21.94
N MET A 104 -41.57 -20.48 -22.33
CA MET A 104 -41.26 -21.55 -23.30
C MET A 104 -41.64 -22.95 -22.83
N LEU A 105 -41.58 -23.23 -21.53
CA LEU A 105 -42.00 -24.49 -20.93
C LEU A 105 -43.53 -24.62 -20.90
N VAL A 106 -44.22 -23.58 -20.43
CA VAL A 106 -45.69 -23.54 -20.30
C VAL A 106 -46.39 -23.64 -21.66
N PHE A 107 -46.03 -22.75 -22.58
CA PHE A 107 -46.66 -22.67 -23.90
C PHE A 107 -46.11 -23.68 -24.92
N LYS A 108 -45.11 -24.48 -24.52
CA LYS A 108 -44.50 -25.55 -25.31
C LYS A 108 -43.99 -25.16 -26.71
N PHE A 109 -43.74 -23.89 -27.01
CA PHE A 109 -43.15 -23.46 -28.28
C PHE A 109 -41.63 -23.69 -28.32
N ARG A 110 -41.08 -24.13 -29.46
CA ARG A 110 -39.63 -24.36 -29.65
C ARG A 110 -39.08 -23.37 -30.67
N GLN A 111 -38.43 -22.31 -30.19
CA GLN A 111 -37.75 -21.34 -31.04
C GLN A 111 -36.26 -21.27 -30.69
N ARG A 112 -35.39 -21.53 -31.67
CA ARG A 112 -33.93 -21.48 -31.48
C ARG A 112 -33.43 -20.07 -31.19
N VAL A 113 -34.09 -19.06 -31.78
CA VAL A 113 -33.77 -17.65 -31.59
C VAL A 113 -34.02 -17.23 -30.14
N LEU A 114 -35.22 -17.53 -29.60
CA LEU A 114 -35.56 -17.22 -28.22
C LEU A 114 -34.67 -17.99 -27.22
N GLY A 115 -34.35 -19.26 -27.50
CA GLY A 115 -33.40 -20.03 -26.68
C GLY A 115 -31.98 -19.42 -26.67
N ALA A 116 -31.54 -18.84 -27.79
CA ALA A 116 -30.26 -18.12 -27.85
C ALA A 116 -30.29 -16.84 -27.03
N ALA A 117 -31.38 -16.07 -27.09
CA ALA A 117 -31.55 -14.86 -26.29
C ALA A 117 -31.54 -15.16 -24.79
N VAL A 118 -32.30 -16.18 -24.36
CA VAL A 118 -32.31 -16.63 -22.96
C VAL A 118 -30.93 -17.14 -22.53
N GLY A 119 -30.24 -17.89 -23.39
CA GLY A 119 -28.86 -18.32 -23.13
C GLY A 119 -27.89 -17.14 -22.95
N ALA A 120 -27.97 -16.12 -23.81
CA ALA A 120 -27.17 -14.90 -23.67
C ALA A 120 -27.46 -14.18 -22.36
N LEU A 121 -28.74 -14.02 -21.98
CA LEU A 121 -29.15 -13.41 -20.72
C LEU A 121 -28.63 -14.18 -19.51
N CYS A 122 -28.66 -15.52 -19.52
CA CYS A 122 -28.06 -16.34 -18.47
C CYS A 122 -26.54 -16.11 -18.37
N GLY A 123 -25.84 -16.01 -19.50
CA GLY A 123 -24.41 -15.72 -19.53
C GLY A 123 -24.07 -14.36 -18.93
N LEU A 124 -24.82 -13.32 -19.31
CA LEU A 124 -24.66 -11.97 -18.77
C LEU A 124 -25.01 -11.90 -17.28
N ALA A 125 -26.08 -12.58 -16.85
CA ALA A 125 -26.47 -12.61 -15.45
C ALA A 125 -25.38 -13.21 -14.55
N VAL A 126 -24.72 -14.26 -15.03
CA VAL A 126 -23.67 -14.97 -14.31
C VAL A 126 -22.35 -14.18 -14.26
N LEU A 127 -22.04 -13.36 -15.28
CA LEU A 127 -20.91 -12.42 -15.22
C LEU A 127 -21.08 -11.39 -14.09
N GLY A 128 -22.30 -10.98 -13.80
CA GLY A 128 -22.59 -9.98 -12.77
C GLY A 128 -22.85 -10.53 -11.36
N LEU A 129 -22.34 -11.72 -11.02
CA LEU A 129 -22.52 -12.28 -9.67
C LEU A 129 -21.67 -11.52 -8.64
N SER A 130 -22.32 -10.93 -7.63
CA SER A 130 -21.70 -9.98 -6.67
C SER A 130 -21.49 -10.52 -5.24
N ARG A 131 -21.57 -11.84 -5.00
CA ARG A 131 -21.33 -12.44 -3.65
C ARG A 131 -19.85 -12.38 -3.22
N PRO A 132 -19.52 -12.46 -1.91
CA PRO A 132 -18.19 -12.11 -1.38
C PRO A 132 -17.05 -12.84 -2.10
N THR A 133 -16.02 -12.06 -2.41
CA THR A 133 -15.01 -12.24 -3.46
C THR A 133 -13.86 -13.20 -3.13
N THR A 134 -13.87 -13.85 -1.97
CA THR A 134 -12.64 -14.43 -1.38
C THR A 134 -12.47 -15.94 -1.49
N SER A 135 -13.27 -16.68 -2.26
CA SER A 135 -13.20 -18.16 -2.21
C SER A 135 -13.59 -18.92 -3.49
N GLY A 136 -13.77 -18.24 -4.63
CA GLY A 136 -14.23 -18.89 -5.86
C GLY A 136 -15.64 -19.48 -5.82
N ILE A 137 -16.39 -19.20 -4.76
CA ILE A 137 -17.81 -19.58 -4.62
C ILE A 137 -18.65 -18.99 -5.77
N THR A 138 -18.35 -17.75 -6.20
CA THR A 138 -19.03 -17.10 -7.33
C THR A 138 -18.82 -17.88 -8.64
N ALA A 139 -17.59 -18.34 -8.91
CA ALA A 139 -17.27 -19.18 -10.06
C ALA A 139 -17.97 -20.56 -9.99
N LEU A 140 -18.11 -21.13 -8.79
CA LEU A 140 -18.82 -22.39 -8.59
C LEU A 140 -20.33 -22.23 -8.85
N ILE A 141 -20.94 -21.16 -8.33
CA ILE A 141 -22.35 -20.83 -8.58
C ILE A 141 -22.58 -20.59 -10.09
N ALA A 142 -21.69 -19.83 -10.73
CA ALA A 142 -21.69 -19.60 -12.16
C ALA A 142 -21.71 -20.92 -12.94
N ALA A 143 -20.82 -21.84 -12.60
CA ALA A 143 -20.76 -23.17 -13.19
C ALA A 143 -22.07 -23.95 -12.96
N VAL A 144 -22.61 -23.99 -11.74
CA VAL A 144 -23.87 -24.67 -11.42
C VAL A 144 -25.05 -24.12 -12.22
N ALA A 145 -25.07 -22.81 -12.49
CA ALA A 145 -26.12 -22.18 -13.29
C ALA A 145 -26.06 -22.58 -14.78
N ILE A 146 -24.86 -22.55 -15.40
CA ILE A 146 -24.72 -22.69 -16.86
C ILE A 146 -24.31 -24.09 -17.34
N LEU A 147 -23.73 -24.94 -16.50
CA LEU A 147 -23.19 -26.23 -16.92
C LEU A 147 -24.29 -27.18 -17.46
N PRO A 148 -25.50 -27.29 -16.86
CA PRO A 148 -26.60 -28.04 -17.44
C PRO A 148 -27.04 -27.51 -18.82
N LEU A 149 -27.02 -26.18 -19.00
CA LEU A 149 -27.31 -25.51 -20.27
C LEU A 149 -26.27 -25.90 -21.34
N LEU A 150 -24.98 -25.79 -21.02
CA LEU A 150 -23.87 -26.11 -21.93
C LEU A 150 -23.86 -27.60 -22.30
N VAL A 151 -23.97 -28.50 -21.31
CA VAL A 151 -23.96 -29.96 -21.51
C VAL A 151 -25.13 -30.39 -22.38
N THR A 152 -26.35 -29.91 -22.09
CA THR A 152 -27.52 -30.29 -22.91
C THR A 152 -27.52 -29.65 -24.30
N GLY A 153 -26.94 -28.46 -24.45
CA GLY A 153 -26.69 -27.82 -25.75
C GLY A 153 -25.70 -28.63 -26.60
N TYR A 154 -24.61 -29.10 -25.99
CA TYR A 154 -23.64 -30.00 -26.64
C TYR A 154 -24.26 -31.35 -26.99
N ALA A 155 -24.98 -31.98 -26.05
CA ALA A 155 -25.66 -33.27 -26.23
C ALA A 155 -26.82 -33.23 -27.24
N GLN A 156 -27.34 -32.06 -27.63
CA GLN A 156 -28.33 -31.94 -28.71
C GLN A 156 -27.74 -31.42 -30.03
N SER A 157 -26.45 -31.08 -30.05
CA SER A 157 -25.77 -30.62 -31.26
C SER A 157 -25.45 -31.76 -32.22
N ARG A 158 -25.30 -31.42 -33.51
CA ARG A 158 -24.88 -32.37 -34.56
C ARG A 158 -23.40 -32.75 -34.41
N THR A 159 -22.98 -33.80 -35.09
CA THR A 159 -21.60 -34.34 -35.06
C THR A 159 -20.54 -33.30 -35.42
N GLN A 160 -20.76 -32.49 -36.46
CA GLN A 160 -19.81 -31.43 -36.87
C GLN A 160 -19.56 -30.38 -35.77
N PRO A 161 -20.58 -29.67 -35.23
CA PRO A 161 -20.38 -28.73 -34.12
C PRO A 161 -19.77 -29.37 -32.86
N ARG A 162 -20.12 -30.63 -32.56
CA ARG A 162 -19.54 -31.33 -31.40
C ARG A 162 -18.03 -31.53 -31.55
N ARG A 163 -17.56 -31.91 -32.74
CA ARG A 163 -16.10 -32.05 -33.01
C ARG A 163 -15.37 -30.73 -32.85
N VAL A 164 -15.96 -29.62 -33.33
CA VAL A 164 -15.38 -28.28 -33.17
C VAL A 164 -15.32 -27.90 -31.69
N VAL A 165 -16.41 -28.05 -30.94
CA VAL A 165 -16.44 -27.76 -29.50
C VAL A 165 -15.44 -28.64 -28.74
N ALA A 166 -15.39 -29.95 -29.02
CA ALA A 166 -14.44 -30.86 -28.39
C ALA A 166 -12.98 -30.48 -28.70
N GLY A 167 -12.68 -30.07 -29.94
CA GLY A 167 -11.37 -29.57 -30.32
C GLY A 167 -10.99 -28.29 -29.59
N ILE A 168 -11.90 -27.30 -29.55
CA ILE A 168 -11.70 -26.05 -28.81
C ILE A 168 -11.49 -26.33 -27.31
N THR A 169 -12.34 -27.16 -26.70
CA THR A 169 -12.19 -27.56 -25.29
C THR A 169 -10.86 -28.28 -25.05
N GLY A 170 -10.44 -29.17 -25.95
CA GLY A 170 -9.13 -29.82 -25.88
C GLY A 170 -7.97 -28.81 -25.94
N ILE A 171 -8.05 -27.80 -26.81
CA ILE A 171 -7.08 -26.71 -26.89
C ILE A 171 -7.05 -25.91 -25.58
N PHE A 172 -8.20 -25.53 -25.03
CA PHE A 172 -8.25 -24.80 -23.74
C PHE A 172 -7.67 -25.63 -22.58
N ILE A 173 -7.94 -26.95 -22.54
CA ILE A 173 -7.36 -27.85 -21.54
C ILE A 173 -5.84 -27.91 -21.71
N LEU A 174 -5.34 -28.04 -22.94
CA LEU A 174 -3.91 -28.05 -23.23
C LEU A 174 -3.25 -26.72 -22.83
N LEU A 175 -3.84 -25.59 -23.18
CA LEU A 175 -3.36 -24.27 -22.79
C LEU A 175 -3.36 -24.08 -21.27
N GLY A 176 -4.40 -24.57 -20.58
CA GLY A 176 -4.46 -24.57 -19.11
C GLY A 176 -3.38 -25.45 -18.48
N ALA A 177 -3.11 -26.63 -19.05
CA ALA A 177 -2.03 -27.51 -18.59
C ALA A 177 -0.64 -26.89 -18.83
N VAL A 178 -0.42 -26.24 -19.98
CA VAL A 178 0.81 -25.49 -20.28
C VAL A 178 0.96 -24.29 -19.34
N ALA A 179 -0.11 -23.54 -19.09
CA ALA A 179 -0.14 -22.43 -18.14
C ALA A 179 0.22 -22.87 -16.72
N LEU A 180 -0.33 -24.00 -16.27
CA LEU A 180 0.00 -24.59 -14.97
C LEU A 180 1.45 -25.05 -14.92
N ALA A 181 1.92 -25.79 -15.92
CA ALA A 181 3.28 -26.30 -15.98
C ALA A 181 4.32 -25.17 -16.00
N THR A 182 4.07 -24.11 -16.78
CA THR A 182 4.94 -22.92 -16.85
C THR A 182 4.93 -22.13 -15.55
N THR A 183 3.78 -21.97 -14.89
CA THR A 183 3.72 -21.29 -13.57
C THR A 183 4.46 -22.08 -12.50
N VAL A 184 4.30 -23.40 -12.47
CA VAL A 184 5.06 -24.27 -11.55
C VAL A 184 6.56 -24.19 -11.85
N PHE A 185 6.95 -24.23 -13.13
CA PHE A 185 8.34 -24.08 -13.54
C PHE A 185 8.93 -22.73 -13.10
N VAL A 186 8.22 -21.62 -13.31
CA VAL A 186 8.64 -20.28 -12.85
C VAL A 186 8.72 -20.23 -11.32
N GLY A 187 7.71 -20.73 -10.62
CA GLY A 187 7.70 -20.75 -9.15
C GLY A 187 8.86 -21.55 -8.56
N LEU A 188 9.26 -22.66 -9.19
CA LEU A 188 10.39 -23.46 -8.73
C LEU A 188 11.76 -22.86 -9.09
N THR A 189 11.86 -22.19 -10.24
CA THR A 189 13.14 -21.67 -10.75
C THR A 189 13.45 -20.25 -10.32
N GLN A 190 12.44 -19.40 -10.14
CA GLN A 190 12.62 -17.99 -9.79
C GLN A 190 12.59 -17.74 -8.29
N ARG A 191 12.08 -18.68 -7.48
CA ARG A 191 12.06 -18.51 -6.02
C ARG A 191 13.44 -18.21 -5.45
N SER A 192 14.43 -19.04 -5.77
CA SER A 192 15.81 -18.84 -5.30
C SER A 192 16.44 -17.57 -5.87
N ALA A 193 16.08 -17.18 -7.10
CA ALA A 193 16.55 -15.94 -7.71
C ALA A 193 15.98 -14.71 -6.98
N VAL A 194 14.70 -14.72 -6.63
CA VAL A 194 14.05 -13.64 -5.84
C VAL A 194 14.65 -13.59 -4.44
N GLU A 195 14.77 -14.72 -3.75
CA GLU A 195 15.39 -14.79 -2.41
C GLU A 195 16.83 -14.24 -2.44
N ALA A 196 17.61 -14.58 -3.48
CA ALA A 196 18.95 -14.03 -3.67
C ALA A 196 18.95 -12.52 -3.97
N ALA A 197 18.04 -12.02 -4.81
CA ALA A 197 17.95 -10.59 -5.13
C ALA A 197 17.55 -9.74 -3.91
N VAL A 198 16.62 -10.25 -3.09
CA VAL A 198 16.23 -9.61 -1.83
C VAL A 198 17.40 -9.62 -0.84
N ALA A 199 18.10 -10.75 -0.69
CA ALA A 199 19.28 -10.83 0.17
C ALA A 199 20.38 -9.85 -0.28
N GLN A 200 20.63 -9.75 -1.59
CA GLN A 200 21.58 -8.77 -2.16
C GLN A 200 21.17 -7.32 -1.85
N THR A 201 19.88 -6.99 -1.92
CA THR A 201 19.37 -5.67 -1.56
C THR A 201 19.62 -5.35 -0.09
N ARG A 202 19.33 -6.30 0.81
CA ARG A 202 19.59 -6.13 2.26
C ARG A 202 21.07 -5.93 2.55
N THR A 203 21.94 -6.73 1.93
CA THR A 203 23.39 -6.53 2.02
C THR A 203 23.82 -5.17 1.47
N ALA A 204 23.23 -4.69 0.37
CA ALA A 204 23.54 -3.37 -0.17
C ALA A 204 23.19 -2.23 0.79
N VAL A 205 22.05 -2.33 1.50
CA VAL A 205 21.62 -1.39 2.55
C VAL A 205 22.55 -1.45 3.77
N GLU A 206 22.95 -2.65 4.20
CA GLU A 206 23.92 -2.84 5.29
C GLU A 206 25.27 -2.20 4.95
N ILE A 207 25.77 -2.39 3.72
CA ILE A 207 27.03 -1.77 3.26
C ILE A 207 26.89 -0.25 3.11
N ALA A 208 25.74 0.25 2.64
CA ALA A 208 25.45 1.69 2.61
C ALA A 208 25.54 2.30 4.02
N SER A 209 25.18 1.53 5.03
CA SER A 209 25.20 1.96 6.42
C SER A 209 26.62 1.98 7.01
N SER A 210 27.55 1.18 6.50
CA SER A 210 28.93 1.04 7.00
C SER A 210 29.98 1.96 6.33
N ASP A 211 29.52 2.98 5.61
CA ASP A 211 30.37 4.04 5.01
C ASP A 211 31.35 3.53 3.93
N SER A 212 30.90 2.55 3.13
CA SER A 212 31.61 2.08 1.93
C SER A 212 30.80 2.39 0.66
N PRO A 213 30.93 3.59 0.08
CA PRO A 213 30.18 4.01 -1.12
C PRO A 213 30.35 3.07 -2.31
N GLU A 214 31.58 2.64 -2.59
CA GLU A 214 31.90 1.76 -3.72
C GLU A 214 31.29 0.37 -3.55
N GLY A 215 31.41 -0.22 -2.35
CA GLY A 215 30.84 -1.52 -2.03
C GLY A 215 29.31 -1.50 -2.10
N SER A 216 28.69 -0.41 -1.63
CA SER A 216 27.24 -0.24 -1.67
C SER A 216 26.72 -0.10 -3.10
N THR A 217 27.37 0.73 -3.91
CA THR A 217 27.02 0.94 -5.33
C THR A 217 27.08 -0.38 -6.13
N ALA A 218 28.15 -1.16 -5.94
CA ALA A 218 28.29 -2.45 -6.59
C ALA A 218 27.21 -3.46 -6.15
N ALA A 219 26.90 -3.51 -4.85
CA ALA A 219 25.86 -4.38 -4.31
C ALA A 219 24.45 -4.02 -4.82
N PHE A 220 24.11 -2.74 -4.84
CA PHE A 220 22.85 -2.24 -5.41
C PHE A 220 22.74 -2.55 -6.91
N THR A 221 23.80 -2.32 -7.68
CA THR A 221 23.83 -2.63 -9.12
C THR A 221 23.64 -4.14 -9.36
N GLN A 222 24.26 -4.98 -8.54
CA GLN A 222 24.08 -6.44 -8.61
C GLN A 222 22.64 -6.86 -8.30
N ALA A 223 22.05 -6.32 -7.23
CA ALA A 223 20.67 -6.60 -6.87
C ALA A 223 19.69 -6.15 -7.97
N SER A 224 19.89 -4.96 -8.54
CA SER A 224 19.12 -4.44 -9.67
C SER A 224 19.19 -5.39 -10.89
N ALA A 225 20.39 -5.87 -11.24
CA ALA A 225 20.56 -6.82 -12.33
C ALA A 225 19.86 -8.16 -12.08
N SER A 226 19.88 -8.66 -10.84
CA SER A 226 19.16 -9.88 -10.44
C SER A 226 17.64 -9.70 -10.59
N PHE A 227 17.09 -8.57 -10.15
CA PHE A 227 15.68 -8.25 -10.31
C PHE A 227 15.27 -8.08 -11.77
N ASN A 228 16.06 -7.38 -12.58
CA ASN A 228 15.80 -7.22 -14.02
C ASN A 228 15.79 -8.58 -14.75
N LYS A 229 16.65 -9.53 -14.34
CA LYS A 229 16.62 -10.90 -14.88
C LYS A 229 15.33 -11.64 -14.55
N ILE A 230 14.79 -11.46 -13.34
CA ILE A 230 13.50 -12.02 -12.93
C ILE A 230 12.37 -11.37 -13.75
N GLU A 231 12.37 -10.04 -13.85
CA GLU A 231 11.38 -9.28 -14.60
C GLU A 231 11.36 -9.69 -16.09
N SER A 232 12.52 -9.73 -16.75
CA SER A 232 12.64 -10.15 -18.15
C SER A 232 12.15 -11.58 -18.39
N THR A 233 12.39 -12.48 -17.45
CA THR A 233 11.82 -13.84 -17.50
C THR A 233 10.30 -13.78 -17.41
N LEU A 234 9.75 -13.00 -16.47
CA LEU A 234 8.30 -12.82 -16.28
C LEU A 234 7.64 -12.09 -17.45
N ASN A 235 8.38 -11.30 -18.22
CA ASN A 235 7.91 -10.61 -19.44
C ASN A 235 7.97 -11.48 -20.71
N SER A 236 8.47 -12.71 -20.60
CA SER A 236 8.61 -13.57 -21.77
C SER A 236 7.26 -13.98 -22.36
N TRP A 237 7.15 -13.96 -23.70
CA TRP A 237 5.91 -14.25 -24.42
C TRP A 237 5.34 -15.65 -24.15
N TRP A 238 6.19 -16.63 -23.83
CA TRP A 238 5.77 -18.00 -23.54
C TRP A 238 4.98 -18.13 -22.23
N LEU A 239 5.01 -17.10 -21.36
CA LEU A 239 4.16 -17.01 -20.17
C LEU A 239 2.77 -16.41 -20.45
N ALA A 240 2.48 -15.94 -21.66
CA ALA A 240 1.18 -15.36 -21.99
C ALA A 240 -0.02 -16.26 -21.63
N PRO A 241 0.01 -17.61 -21.85
CA PRO A 241 -1.09 -18.47 -21.41
C PRO A 241 -1.29 -18.47 -19.89
N ALA A 242 -0.20 -18.42 -19.12
CA ALA A 242 -0.25 -18.35 -17.66
C ALA A 242 -0.78 -17.00 -17.18
N LYS A 243 -0.32 -15.89 -17.77
CA LYS A 243 -0.81 -14.53 -17.49
C LYS A 243 -2.30 -14.37 -17.79
N ALA A 244 -2.78 -14.99 -18.86
CA ALA A 244 -4.19 -14.99 -19.22
C ALA A 244 -5.06 -15.86 -18.29
N THR A 245 -4.52 -16.56 -17.29
CA THR A 245 -5.33 -17.45 -16.44
C THR A 245 -5.73 -16.73 -15.14
N PRO A 246 -7.03 -16.59 -14.79
CA PRO A 246 -7.49 -15.80 -13.63
C PRO A 246 -6.80 -16.06 -12.28
N ILE A 247 -6.42 -17.31 -12.01
CA ILE A 247 -5.76 -17.67 -10.76
C ILE A 247 -4.25 -17.46 -10.87
N LEU A 248 -3.64 -17.73 -12.02
CA LEU A 248 -2.18 -17.71 -12.18
C LEU A 248 -1.66 -16.31 -12.54
N GLY A 249 -2.41 -15.56 -13.33
CA GLY A 249 -2.07 -14.23 -13.84
C GLY A 249 -1.74 -13.23 -12.75
N PRO A 250 -2.63 -12.99 -11.76
CA PRO A 250 -2.35 -12.07 -10.67
C PRO A 250 -1.10 -12.41 -9.86
N ASN A 251 -0.80 -13.71 -9.68
CA ASN A 251 0.41 -14.15 -8.98
C ASN A 251 1.68 -13.81 -9.78
N LEU A 252 1.67 -14.03 -11.10
CA LEU A 252 2.80 -13.68 -11.98
C LEU A 252 2.97 -12.16 -12.12
N GLU A 253 1.87 -11.42 -12.19
CA GLU A 253 1.87 -9.97 -12.32
C GLU A 253 2.39 -9.29 -11.05
N LEU A 254 2.02 -9.83 -9.88
CA LEU A 254 2.59 -9.38 -8.61
C LEU A 254 4.11 -9.60 -8.55
N LEU A 255 4.59 -10.80 -8.91
CA LEU A 255 6.02 -11.08 -8.97
C LEU A 255 6.75 -10.16 -9.95
N ARG A 256 6.12 -9.85 -11.10
CA ARG A 256 6.66 -8.93 -12.10
C ARG A 256 6.78 -7.52 -11.54
N THR A 257 5.72 -7.03 -10.91
CA THR A 257 5.67 -5.69 -10.32
C THR A 257 6.67 -5.54 -9.17
N ALA A 258 6.81 -6.57 -8.32
CA ALA A 258 7.82 -6.60 -7.27
C ALA A 258 9.25 -6.62 -7.84
N ALA A 259 9.51 -7.39 -8.90
CA ALA A 259 10.82 -7.41 -9.56
C ALA A 259 11.14 -6.09 -10.27
N GLN A 260 10.17 -5.47 -10.92
CA GLN A 260 10.33 -4.15 -11.53
C GLN A 260 10.65 -3.10 -10.45
N SER A 261 9.87 -3.06 -9.37
CA SER A 261 10.11 -2.16 -8.23
C SER A 261 11.49 -2.41 -7.60
N GLY A 262 11.88 -3.67 -7.44
CA GLY A 262 13.21 -4.05 -6.96
C GLY A 262 14.33 -3.53 -7.87
N THR A 263 14.16 -3.59 -9.19
CA THR A 263 15.13 -3.05 -10.15
C THR A 263 15.28 -1.55 -9.99
N GLU A 264 14.16 -0.82 -9.98
CA GLU A 264 14.11 0.64 -9.91
C GLU A 264 14.66 1.17 -8.58
N LEU A 265 14.24 0.59 -7.45
CA LEU A 265 14.70 0.98 -6.11
C LEU A 265 16.19 0.73 -5.91
N ASN A 266 16.73 -0.38 -6.42
CA ASN A 266 18.16 -0.64 -6.32
C ASN A 266 18.98 0.32 -7.22
N LEU A 267 18.46 0.77 -8.37
CA LEU A 267 19.13 1.82 -9.17
C LEU A 267 19.17 3.17 -8.44
N VAL A 268 18.08 3.52 -7.77
CA VAL A 268 18.02 4.71 -6.90
C VAL A 268 19.01 4.58 -5.75
N GLY A 269 19.02 3.44 -5.05
CA GLY A 269 19.98 3.15 -3.98
C GLY A 269 21.43 3.29 -4.45
N SER A 270 21.75 2.73 -5.61
CA SER A 270 23.08 2.88 -6.23
C SER A 270 23.45 4.34 -6.49
N THR A 271 22.50 5.15 -6.96
CA THR A 271 22.75 6.57 -7.27
C THR A 271 22.99 7.35 -5.98
N LEU A 272 22.15 7.13 -4.97
CA LEU A 272 22.30 7.77 -3.66
C LEU A 272 23.61 7.39 -2.98
N SER A 273 24.06 6.14 -3.06
CA SER A 273 25.34 5.71 -2.49
C SER A 273 26.55 6.45 -3.07
N THR A 274 26.47 6.93 -4.32
CA THR A 274 27.53 7.74 -4.93
C THR A 274 27.41 9.24 -4.65
N THR A 275 26.20 9.71 -4.34
CA THR A 275 25.88 11.14 -4.23
C THR A 275 25.88 11.61 -2.78
N VAL A 276 25.48 10.76 -1.84
CA VAL A 276 25.36 11.09 -0.43
C VAL A 276 26.46 10.37 0.34
N THR A 277 27.49 11.11 0.77
CA THR A 277 28.48 10.58 1.71
C THR A 277 28.25 11.21 3.09
N LYS A 278 28.26 10.39 4.14
CA LYS A 278 27.96 10.85 5.51
C LYS A 278 28.94 11.94 5.97
N ASP A 279 30.20 11.81 5.56
CA ASP A 279 31.25 12.77 5.86
C ASP A 279 31.03 14.12 5.16
N ALA A 280 30.52 14.15 3.93
CA ALA A 280 30.28 15.39 3.20
C ALA A 280 29.16 16.25 3.82
N LEU A 281 28.20 15.62 4.50
CA LEU A 281 27.10 16.29 5.20
C LEU A 281 27.55 16.99 6.50
N ARG A 282 28.74 16.67 7.01
CA ARG A 282 29.32 17.34 8.18
C ARG A 282 30.25 18.46 7.75
N SER A 283 30.08 19.63 8.36
CA SER A 283 31.00 20.75 8.14
C SER A 283 32.33 20.48 8.86
N PRO A 284 33.50 20.83 8.26
CA PRO A 284 34.81 20.67 8.91
C PRO A 284 34.93 21.34 10.28
N ASN A 285 34.13 22.38 10.54
CA ASN A 285 34.15 23.14 11.80
C ASN A 285 33.02 22.72 12.78
N GLY A 286 32.38 21.58 12.53
CA GLY A 286 31.17 21.15 13.24
C GLY A 286 29.90 21.76 12.63
N GLY A 287 28.78 21.06 12.81
CA GLY A 287 27.49 21.41 12.20
C GLY A 287 27.26 20.73 10.84
N VAL A 288 26.19 21.14 10.16
CA VAL A 288 25.71 20.54 8.91
C VAL A 288 26.24 21.35 7.71
N ASN A 289 26.75 20.68 6.69
CA ASN A 289 27.16 21.30 5.44
C ASN A 289 25.93 21.60 4.57
N LEU A 290 25.42 22.83 4.62
CA LEU A 290 24.19 23.21 3.93
C LEU A 290 24.29 23.12 2.40
N ALA A 291 25.45 23.41 1.83
CA ALA A 291 25.66 23.31 0.38
C ALA A 291 25.58 21.85 -0.09
N GLU A 292 26.07 20.91 0.73
CA GLU A 292 25.92 19.48 0.45
C GLU A 292 24.47 19.02 0.63
N VAL A 293 23.77 19.49 1.66
CA VAL A 293 22.34 19.19 1.83
C VAL A 293 21.54 19.68 0.62
N GLU A 294 21.83 20.87 0.11
CA GLU A 294 21.20 21.43 -1.10
C GLU A 294 21.51 20.59 -2.34
N SER A 295 22.77 20.14 -2.51
CA SER A 295 23.17 19.32 -3.66
C SER A 295 22.42 17.98 -3.74
N ILE A 296 22.02 17.42 -2.58
CA ILE A 296 21.31 16.14 -2.50
C ILE A 296 19.79 16.25 -2.46
N GLN A 297 19.21 17.47 -2.43
CA GLN A 297 17.75 17.67 -2.37
C GLN A 297 17.01 16.93 -3.49
N LEU A 298 17.42 17.16 -4.73
CA LEU A 298 16.77 16.55 -5.90
C LEU A 298 16.96 15.02 -5.94
N PRO A 299 18.18 14.46 -5.73
CA PRO A 299 18.38 13.02 -5.58
C PRO A 299 17.46 12.38 -4.53
N VAL A 300 17.36 12.96 -3.33
CA VAL A 300 16.53 12.42 -2.24
C VAL A 300 15.04 12.54 -2.54
N THR A 301 14.60 13.67 -3.11
CA THR A 301 13.20 13.87 -3.54
C THR A 301 12.78 12.84 -4.59
N ASN A 302 13.64 12.62 -5.60
CA ASN A 302 13.39 11.60 -6.61
C ASN A 302 13.33 10.21 -6.00
N ALA A 303 14.21 9.89 -5.04
CA ALA A 303 14.21 8.62 -4.36
C ALA A 303 12.90 8.38 -3.57
N ALA A 304 12.43 9.39 -2.82
CA ALA A 304 11.16 9.32 -2.11
C ALA A 304 9.98 9.09 -3.06
N ALA A 305 9.95 9.79 -4.20
CA ALA A 305 8.92 9.58 -5.22
C ALA A 305 8.93 8.17 -5.83
N GLN A 306 10.11 7.57 -6.01
CA GLN A 306 10.22 6.19 -6.52
C GLN A 306 9.78 5.15 -5.50
N VAL A 307 10.08 5.35 -4.21
CA VAL A 307 9.57 4.49 -3.14
C VAL A 307 8.04 4.58 -3.05
N ASP A 308 7.48 5.78 -3.15
CA ASP A 308 6.02 5.98 -3.17
C ASP A 308 5.36 5.32 -4.39
N ALA A 309 5.97 5.44 -5.58
CA ALA A 309 5.50 4.78 -6.80
C ALA A 309 5.53 3.25 -6.69
N ALA A 310 6.55 2.68 -6.03
CA ALA A 310 6.65 1.25 -5.76
C ALA A 310 5.53 0.78 -4.80
N VAL A 311 5.25 1.54 -3.73
CA VAL A 311 4.12 1.26 -2.81
C VAL A 311 2.79 1.25 -3.58
N GLN A 312 2.53 2.28 -4.40
CA GLN A 312 1.30 2.37 -5.19
C GLN A 312 1.17 1.23 -6.21
N SER A 313 2.26 0.87 -6.88
CA SER A 313 2.27 -0.22 -7.87
C SER A 313 2.01 -1.59 -7.23
N LEU A 314 2.61 -1.83 -6.05
CA LEU A 314 2.40 -3.04 -5.28
C LEU A 314 0.95 -3.12 -4.78
N ASP A 315 0.39 -2.02 -4.30
CA ASP A 315 -1.00 -1.93 -3.85
C ASP A 315 -2.02 -2.15 -4.97
N ALA A 316 -1.73 -1.64 -6.17
CA ALA A 316 -2.55 -1.90 -7.36
C ALA A 316 -2.55 -3.37 -7.79
N SER A 317 -1.54 -4.15 -7.37
CA SER A 317 -1.40 -5.58 -7.69
C SER A 317 -2.13 -6.51 -6.69
N LYS A 318 -2.84 -5.96 -5.71
CA LYS A 318 -3.64 -6.75 -4.74
C LYS A 318 -4.69 -7.58 -5.47
N SER A 319 -4.76 -8.87 -5.13
CA SER A 319 -5.75 -9.78 -5.71
C SER A 319 -6.27 -10.79 -4.68
N PRO A 320 -7.58 -11.11 -4.68
CA PRO A 320 -8.12 -12.15 -3.83
C PRO A 320 -7.68 -13.57 -4.25
N TRP A 321 -7.01 -13.71 -5.40
CA TRP A 321 -6.56 -14.98 -5.97
C TRP A 321 -5.07 -15.25 -5.73
N LEU A 322 -4.41 -14.46 -4.87
CA LEU A 322 -3.03 -14.71 -4.49
C LEU A 322 -2.93 -16.03 -3.71
N LEU A 323 -1.94 -16.84 -4.07
CA LEU A 323 -1.65 -18.07 -3.35
C LEU A 323 -1.14 -17.73 -1.94
N PRO A 324 -1.52 -18.49 -0.89
CA PRO A 324 -1.19 -18.13 0.49
C PRO A 324 0.29 -17.82 0.75
N PRO A 325 1.28 -18.60 0.24
CA PRO A 325 2.69 -18.27 0.43
C PRO A 325 3.10 -16.95 -0.22
N LEU A 326 2.55 -16.64 -1.40
CA LEU A 326 2.86 -15.39 -2.10
C LEU A 326 2.16 -14.21 -1.43
N ASN A 327 0.95 -14.41 -0.92
CA ASN A 327 0.24 -13.38 -0.16
C ASN A 327 0.95 -13.02 1.15
N ALA A 328 1.55 -13.99 1.85
CA ALA A 328 2.38 -13.71 3.03
C ALA A 328 3.62 -12.88 2.64
N ALA A 329 4.38 -13.31 1.62
CA ALA A 329 5.53 -12.57 1.13
C ALA A 329 5.18 -11.16 0.63
N PHE A 330 4.00 -10.99 0.04
CA PHE A 330 3.45 -9.70 -0.35
C PHE A 330 3.22 -8.79 0.85
N GLN A 331 2.64 -9.30 1.93
CA GLN A 331 2.38 -8.53 3.15
C GLN A 331 3.68 -8.09 3.82
N ASP A 332 4.68 -8.99 3.87
CA ASP A 332 6.01 -8.67 4.37
C ASP A 332 6.67 -7.57 3.54
N LEU A 333 6.68 -7.71 2.21
CA LEU A 333 7.23 -6.70 1.30
C LEU A 333 6.49 -5.35 1.40
N SER A 334 5.16 -5.37 1.49
CA SER A 334 4.35 -4.17 1.65
C SER A 334 4.68 -3.44 2.95
N THR A 335 4.92 -4.18 4.04
CA THR A 335 5.35 -3.60 5.32
C THR A 335 6.75 -2.99 5.20
N GLU A 336 7.70 -3.71 4.60
CA GLU A 336 9.08 -3.23 4.40
C GLU A 336 9.12 -1.96 3.53
N LEU A 337 8.34 -1.91 2.44
CA LEU A 337 8.24 -0.73 1.57
C LEU A 337 7.54 0.45 2.22
N ASN A 338 6.50 0.23 3.05
CA ASN A 338 5.85 1.32 3.77
C ASN A 338 6.82 1.97 4.77
N ASN A 339 7.57 1.16 5.53
CA ASN A 339 8.61 1.68 6.43
C ASN A 339 9.71 2.44 5.67
N ALA A 340 10.11 1.94 4.50
CA ALA A 340 11.04 2.63 3.62
C ALA A 340 10.47 3.97 3.10
N ASN A 341 9.18 4.01 2.77
CA ASN A 341 8.49 5.23 2.32
C ASN A 341 8.44 6.30 3.42
N GLU A 342 8.13 5.90 4.66
CA GLU A 342 8.15 6.81 5.82
C GLU A 342 9.56 7.38 6.05
N THR A 343 10.59 6.55 5.95
CA THR A 343 11.99 6.97 6.06
C THR A 343 12.37 7.92 4.92
N ALA A 344 12.02 7.60 3.68
CA ALA A 344 12.34 8.40 2.50
C ALA A 344 11.64 9.76 2.54
N ARG A 345 10.36 9.82 2.94
CA ARG A 345 9.63 11.08 3.16
C ARG A 345 10.24 11.91 4.29
N THR A 346 10.70 11.27 5.36
CA THR A 346 11.41 11.97 6.44
C THR A 346 12.72 12.57 5.96
N ALA A 347 13.48 11.82 5.15
CA ALA A 347 14.70 12.32 4.52
C ALA A 347 14.42 13.48 3.55
N GLU A 348 13.40 13.36 2.70
CA GLU A 348 12.93 14.43 1.81
C GLU A 348 12.56 15.69 2.59
N MET A 349 11.72 15.58 3.62
CA MET A 349 11.37 16.71 4.48
C MET A 349 12.61 17.34 5.13
N SER A 350 13.57 16.52 5.55
CA SER A 350 14.81 16.99 6.16
C SER A 350 15.63 17.80 5.16
N VAL A 351 15.95 17.28 3.97
CA VAL A 351 16.77 18.02 2.99
C VAL A 351 16.07 19.29 2.48
N MET A 352 14.74 19.30 2.44
CA MET A 352 13.94 20.44 1.97
C MET A 352 13.72 21.54 3.02
N ARG A 353 13.69 21.20 4.31
CA ARG A 353 13.33 22.15 5.38
C ARG A 353 14.45 22.46 6.34
N LEU A 354 15.33 21.50 6.61
CA LEU A 354 16.40 21.63 7.58
C LEU A 354 17.38 22.78 7.25
N PRO A 355 17.77 23.05 5.99
CA PRO A 355 18.66 24.18 5.71
C PRO A 355 18.15 25.51 6.24
N ASN A 356 16.88 25.81 6.03
CA ASN A 356 16.29 27.08 6.49
C ASN A 356 16.15 27.13 8.01
N LEU A 357 15.88 25.99 8.65
CA LEU A 357 15.89 25.88 10.11
C LEU A 357 17.30 26.07 10.69
N LEU A 358 18.33 25.67 9.95
CA LEU A 358 19.74 25.82 10.32
C LEU A 358 20.37 27.14 9.85
N GLY A 359 19.54 28.08 9.38
CA GLY A 359 19.95 29.44 9.06
C GLY A 359 20.61 29.63 7.68
N ALA A 360 20.21 28.84 6.67
CA ALA A 360 20.61 29.05 5.27
C ALA A 360 20.29 30.47 4.75
N ASP A 361 19.11 30.98 5.10
CA ASP A 361 18.61 32.31 4.67
C ASP A 361 18.96 33.43 5.68
N GLY A 362 19.84 33.15 6.65
CA GLY A 362 20.23 34.07 7.71
C GLY A 362 20.03 33.49 9.12
N PRO A 363 20.53 34.20 10.17
CA PRO A 363 20.51 33.70 11.54
C PRO A 363 19.08 33.41 12.02
N ARG A 364 18.91 32.24 12.65
CA ARG A 364 17.69 31.83 13.34
C ARG A 364 17.93 31.79 14.84
N ARG A 365 16.90 32.07 15.64
CA ARG A 365 16.91 31.90 17.09
C ARG A 365 15.72 31.06 17.53
N TYR A 366 15.94 30.15 18.45
CA TYR A 366 14.91 29.26 18.98
C TYR A 366 14.93 29.29 20.51
N VAL A 367 13.75 29.13 21.11
CA VAL A 367 13.63 28.70 22.50
C VAL A 367 13.29 27.22 22.52
N MET A 368 14.12 26.43 23.20
CA MET A 368 13.91 25.01 23.43
C MET A 368 13.35 24.83 24.83
N LEU A 369 12.15 24.23 24.91
CA LEU A 369 11.50 23.83 26.15
C LEU A 369 11.96 22.42 26.49
N LEU A 370 12.52 22.25 27.69
CA LEU A 370 13.08 20.98 28.13
C LEU A 370 12.11 20.35 29.13
N GLY A 371 11.30 19.43 28.64
CA GLY A 371 10.23 18.77 29.39
C GLY A 371 10.71 17.49 30.06
N ASN A 372 10.19 17.19 31.24
CA ASN A 372 10.43 15.95 31.96
C ASN A 372 9.15 15.11 32.07
N PRO A 373 9.03 13.98 31.34
CA PRO A 373 7.87 13.10 31.40
C PRO A 373 7.60 12.49 32.77
N ALA A 374 8.59 12.48 33.68
CA ALA A 374 8.43 12.01 35.05
C ALA A 374 7.46 12.88 35.87
N GLU A 375 7.26 14.13 35.47
CA GLU A 375 6.31 15.06 36.07
C GLU A 375 5.24 15.43 35.04
N SER A 376 4.06 14.84 35.16
CA SER A 376 3.05 14.89 34.09
C SER A 376 2.57 16.31 33.76
N ARG A 377 2.63 16.64 32.45
CA ARG A 377 1.97 17.79 31.78
C ARG A 377 1.59 17.41 30.36
N ASP A 378 0.68 18.17 29.77
CA ASP A 378 -0.05 17.82 28.55
C ASP A 378 0.82 17.59 27.30
N ILE A 379 1.94 18.32 27.11
CA ILE A 379 2.86 18.09 25.95
C ILE A 379 3.91 17.00 26.17
N GLY A 380 3.88 16.29 27.29
CA GLY A 380 4.86 15.26 27.60
C GLY A 380 5.79 15.55 28.78
N GLY A 381 5.45 16.51 29.65
CA GLY A 381 6.18 16.70 30.92
C GLY A 381 6.31 18.13 31.42
N HIS A 382 6.67 18.27 32.70
CA HIS A 382 7.01 19.54 33.34
C HIS A 382 8.20 20.19 32.65
N ILE A 383 8.11 21.48 32.31
CA ILE A 383 9.24 22.20 31.72
C ILE A 383 10.18 22.61 32.86
N GLY A 384 11.21 21.79 33.09
CA GLY A 384 12.18 22.01 34.17
C GLY A 384 13.28 22.99 33.78
N ASN A 385 13.54 23.11 32.48
CA ASN A 385 14.58 23.96 31.91
C ASN A 385 14.16 24.54 30.57
N TRP A 386 14.89 25.57 30.13
CA TRP A 386 14.81 26.09 28.77
C TRP A 386 16.22 26.38 28.25
N ALA A 387 16.37 26.36 26.93
CA ALA A 387 17.59 26.76 26.24
C ALA A 387 17.30 27.74 25.11
N GLU A 388 18.09 28.80 25.03
CA GLU A 388 18.12 29.74 23.91
C GLU A 388 19.20 29.26 22.93
N ILE A 389 18.82 28.95 21.70
CA ILE A 389 19.70 28.38 20.68
C ILE A 389 19.65 29.26 19.44
N THR A 390 20.80 29.52 18.83
CA THR A 390 20.86 30.15 17.50
C THR A 390 21.35 29.18 16.45
N ALA A 391 20.81 29.27 15.24
CA ALA A 391 21.29 28.53 14.08
C ALA A 391 21.77 29.50 13.00
N GLN A 392 22.96 29.30 12.48
CA GLN A 392 23.50 30.10 11.39
C GLN A 392 24.43 29.25 10.54
N ASP A 393 24.24 29.31 9.21
CA ASP A 393 25.10 28.62 8.23
C ASP A 393 25.34 27.14 8.55
N GLY A 394 24.31 26.44 9.03
CA GLY A 394 24.39 25.00 9.35
C GLY A 394 24.86 24.70 10.77
N ARG A 395 25.20 25.71 11.57
CA ARG A 395 25.74 25.58 12.92
C ARG A 395 24.73 26.00 13.97
N LEU A 396 24.47 25.10 14.92
CA LEU A 396 23.75 25.41 16.15
C LEU A 396 24.72 25.91 17.22
N THR A 397 24.31 26.95 17.95
CA THR A 397 25.05 27.52 19.07
C THR A 397 24.10 27.70 20.24
N LEU A 398 24.43 27.10 21.37
CA LEU A 398 23.76 27.35 22.63
C LEU A 398 24.12 28.75 23.13
N VAL A 399 23.12 29.60 23.34
CA VAL A 399 23.30 30.97 23.84
C VAL A 399 23.20 31.01 25.34
N LYS A 400 22.19 30.34 25.90
CA LYS A 400 21.90 30.34 27.33
C LYS A 400 20.99 29.17 27.71
N VAL A 401 21.27 28.53 28.84
CA VAL A 401 20.35 27.64 29.54
C VAL A 401 19.82 28.37 30.78
N GLY A 402 18.57 28.10 31.14
CA GLY A 402 18.00 28.61 32.38
C GLY A 402 16.89 27.73 32.94
N GLN A 403 16.41 28.14 34.11
CA GLN A 403 15.25 27.55 34.79
C GLN A 403 14.00 28.41 34.53
N PRO A 404 12.79 27.86 34.65
CA PRO A 404 11.53 28.58 34.47
C PRO A 404 11.46 29.92 35.19
N TYR A 405 11.91 29.96 36.45
CA TYR A 405 11.85 31.18 37.26
C TYR A 405 12.87 32.26 36.89
N ASP A 406 13.82 31.97 36.00
CA ASP A 406 14.67 32.99 35.37
C ASP A 406 13.91 33.84 34.35
N LEU A 407 12.78 33.34 33.83
CA LEU A 407 11.93 34.03 32.86
C LEU A 407 10.81 34.81 33.56
N ALA A 408 10.08 34.16 34.46
CA ALA A 408 9.05 34.78 35.28
C ALA A 408 8.76 33.95 36.53
N SER A 409 8.35 34.61 37.60
CA SER A 409 8.00 34.02 38.90
C SER A 409 6.80 34.74 39.51
N PRO A 410 6.20 34.24 40.60
CA PRO A 410 5.13 34.96 41.31
C PRO A 410 5.52 36.36 41.80
N ALA A 411 6.82 36.64 41.94
CA ALA A 411 7.34 37.95 42.32
C ALA A 411 7.55 38.90 41.13
N THR A 412 7.37 38.44 39.89
CA THR A 412 7.56 39.23 38.67
C THR A 412 6.52 40.34 38.59
N SER A 413 6.99 41.59 38.47
CA SER A 413 6.16 42.80 38.44
C SER A 413 6.70 43.81 37.43
N PRO A 414 5.92 44.22 36.42
CA PRO A 414 4.61 43.67 36.06
C PRO A 414 4.71 42.20 35.59
N PRO A 415 3.64 41.39 35.68
CA PRO A 415 3.63 40.06 35.07
C PRO A 415 3.81 40.13 33.56
N LEU A 416 4.20 39.00 32.96
CA LEU A 416 4.13 38.87 31.50
C LEU A 416 2.69 39.06 31.02
N THR A 417 2.53 39.61 29.82
CA THR A 417 1.22 39.96 29.27
C THR A 417 0.70 38.83 28.39
N LEU A 418 -0.51 38.37 28.69
CA LEU A 418 -1.24 37.40 27.86
C LEU A 418 -2.16 38.12 26.89
N LYS A 419 -2.15 37.71 25.62
CA LYS A 419 -3.08 38.21 24.60
C LYS A 419 -4.51 37.78 24.94
N PRO A 420 -5.47 38.71 25.09
CA PRO A 420 -6.85 38.37 25.40
C PRO A 420 -7.46 37.44 24.34
N GLY A 421 -8.08 36.34 24.78
CA GLY A 421 -8.75 35.38 23.91
C GLY A 421 -7.83 34.50 23.05
N ALA A 422 -6.50 34.61 23.18
CA ALA A 422 -5.55 33.86 22.36
C ALA A 422 -5.32 32.40 22.81
N TYR A 423 -5.64 32.08 24.06
CA TYR A 423 -5.30 30.80 24.69
C TYR A 423 -6.51 30.18 25.40
N PRO A 424 -6.60 28.83 25.48
CA PRO A 424 -7.72 28.16 26.11
C PRO A 424 -7.79 28.43 27.63
N PRO A 425 -8.99 28.46 28.24
CA PRO A 425 -9.15 28.72 29.67
C PRO A 425 -8.31 27.79 30.57
N SER A 426 -8.21 26.51 30.22
CA SER A 426 -7.42 25.52 30.98
C SER A 426 -5.94 25.88 31.08
N LEU A 427 -5.36 26.45 30.02
CA LEU A 427 -3.98 26.92 30.01
C LEU A 427 -3.83 28.22 30.82
N LEU A 428 -4.81 29.12 30.75
CA LEU A 428 -4.83 30.37 31.51
C LEU A 428 -4.92 30.14 33.04
N GLU A 429 -5.65 29.10 33.47
CA GLU A 429 -5.76 28.69 34.88
C GLU A 429 -4.41 28.31 35.50
N LEU A 430 -3.47 27.82 34.69
CA LEU A 430 -2.10 27.50 35.11
C LEU A 430 -1.21 28.72 35.30
N ARG A 431 -1.76 29.92 35.02
CA ARG A 431 -1.10 31.23 35.19
C ARG A 431 0.28 31.29 34.52
N PRO A 432 0.39 31.02 33.20
CA PRO A 432 1.66 30.93 32.48
C PRO A 432 2.49 32.22 32.51
N GLN A 433 1.87 33.37 32.80
CA GLN A 433 2.55 34.65 32.98
C GLN A 433 3.39 34.77 34.26
N TYR A 434 3.24 33.83 35.20
CA TYR A 434 4.02 33.73 36.43
C TYR A 434 4.76 32.41 36.57
N PHE A 435 4.34 31.37 35.85
CA PHE A 435 4.85 30.01 36.00
C PHE A 435 5.25 29.42 34.65
N PRO A 436 6.45 29.75 34.12
CA PRO A 436 6.91 29.24 32.84
C PRO A 436 7.00 27.72 32.74
N GLN A 437 7.13 27.02 33.88
CA GLN A 437 7.10 25.56 33.93
C GLN A 437 5.77 24.95 33.42
N ASN A 438 4.70 25.76 33.37
CA ASN A 438 3.38 25.35 32.94
C ASN A 438 3.05 25.72 31.48
N TRP A 439 4.00 26.25 30.70
CA TRP A 439 3.75 26.63 29.30
C TRP A 439 3.28 25.44 28.44
N GLY A 440 3.67 24.22 28.81
CA GLY A 440 3.21 22.97 28.19
C GLY A 440 1.84 22.44 28.64
N GLY A 441 0.98 23.31 29.19
CA GLY A 441 -0.34 22.95 29.75
C GLY A 441 -1.48 22.74 28.74
N THR A 442 -1.16 22.31 27.52
CA THR A 442 -2.14 21.83 26.52
C THR A 442 -1.47 20.86 25.54
N ALA A 443 -2.17 19.84 25.06
CA ALA A 443 -1.63 18.91 24.07
C ALA A 443 -1.49 19.51 22.65
N ASP A 444 -1.97 20.73 22.43
CA ASP A 444 -1.81 21.44 21.15
C ASP A 444 -0.47 22.17 21.09
N PHE A 445 0.54 21.51 20.49
CA PHE A 445 1.88 22.09 20.37
C PHE A 445 1.93 23.46 19.66
N PRO A 446 1.15 23.72 18.59
CA PRO A 446 1.08 25.07 18.00
C PRO A 446 0.67 26.15 19.00
N THR A 447 -0.31 25.89 19.87
CA THR A 447 -0.70 26.80 20.97
C THR A 447 0.43 26.98 21.96
N VAL A 448 1.12 25.90 22.37
CA VAL A 448 2.27 25.99 23.27
C VAL A 448 3.41 26.80 22.65
N ALA A 449 3.72 26.59 21.38
CA ALA A 449 4.77 27.31 20.68
C ALA A 449 4.44 28.81 20.58
N ALA A 450 3.20 29.16 20.22
CA ALA A 450 2.75 30.54 20.14
C ALA A 450 2.77 31.25 21.51
N LEU A 451 2.36 30.56 22.59
CA LEU A 451 2.46 31.08 23.95
C LEU A 451 3.92 31.29 24.36
N SER A 452 4.75 30.26 24.20
CA SER A 452 6.14 30.25 24.67
C SER A 452 6.98 31.28 23.94
N GLN A 453 6.79 31.43 22.63
CA GLN A 453 7.44 32.50 21.85
C GLN A 453 7.07 33.89 22.40
N ASP A 454 5.78 34.18 22.55
CA ASP A 454 5.31 35.50 23.01
C ASP A 454 5.83 35.83 24.42
N LEU A 455 5.73 34.88 25.35
CA LEU A 455 6.14 35.08 26.74
C LEU A 455 7.66 35.10 26.90
N PHE A 456 8.39 34.29 26.13
CA PHE A 456 9.86 34.30 26.14
C PHE A 456 10.42 35.63 25.63
N GLU A 457 9.91 36.16 24.53
CA GLU A 457 10.36 37.45 23.98
C GLU A 457 10.11 38.62 24.93
N GLN A 458 9.01 38.57 25.70
CA GLN A 458 8.73 39.53 26.76
C GLN A 458 9.71 39.40 27.95
N ALA A 459 9.99 38.16 28.37
CA ALA A 459 10.93 37.87 29.46
C ALA A 459 12.39 38.15 29.06
N ARG A 460 12.72 38.09 27.77
CA ARG A 460 14.05 38.30 27.20
C ARG A 460 14.00 39.37 26.09
N PRO A 461 13.85 40.67 26.45
CA PRO A 461 13.83 41.74 25.46
C PRO A 461 15.07 41.73 24.55
N GLY A 462 14.86 41.76 23.24
CA GLY A 462 15.93 41.67 22.24
C GLY A 462 16.27 40.25 21.77
N ALA A 463 15.67 39.21 22.36
CA ALA A 463 15.81 37.82 21.93
C ALA A 463 14.57 37.34 21.16
N ALA A 464 14.23 38.01 20.05
CA ALA A 464 13.18 37.55 19.15
C ALA A 464 13.52 36.15 18.62
N VAL A 465 12.55 35.23 18.65
CA VAL A 465 12.75 33.83 18.23
C VAL A 465 11.97 33.53 16.96
N ASP A 466 12.55 32.71 16.10
CA ASP A 466 11.95 32.19 14.88
C ASP A 466 11.08 30.94 15.12
N GLY A 467 11.23 30.31 16.30
CA GLY A 467 10.43 29.14 16.64
C GLY A 467 10.69 28.58 18.04
N VAL A 468 9.92 27.55 18.36
CA VAL A 468 9.97 26.83 19.63
C VAL A 468 10.28 25.37 19.36
N ILE A 469 11.24 24.82 20.10
CA ILE A 469 11.60 23.40 20.07
C ILE A 469 11.14 22.79 21.39
N TYR A 470 10.65 21.56 21.38
CA TYR A 470 10.48 20.77 22.60
C TYR A 470 11.40 19.57 22.55
N ALA A 471 12.08 19.31 23.64
CA ALA A 471 12.94 18.15 23.81
C ALA A 471 12.76 17.59 25.22
N ASP A 472 12.90 16.28 25.34
CA ASP A 472 12.78 15.53 26.59
C ASP A 472 14.04 14.66 26.82
N PRO A 473 14.12 13.87 27.90
CA PRO A 473 15.26 13.00 28.16
C PRO A 473 15.56 11.98 27.06
N ALA A 474 14.57 11.55 26.27
CA ALA A 474 14.80 10.64 25.15
C ALA A 474 15.52 11.37 24.01
N ALA A 475 15.17 12.63 23.75
CA ALA A 475 15.91 13.48 22.81
C ALA A 475 17.38 13.70 23.27
N PHE A 476 17.60 13.92 24.57
CA PHE A 476 18.96 14.02 25.13
C PHE A 476 19.74 12.71 24.98
N ALA A 477 19.14 11.57 25.32
CA ALA A 477 19.75 10.25 25.14
C ALA A 477 20.11 9.97 23.67
N ALA A 478 19.24 10.37 22.74
CA ALA A 478 19.50 10.26 21.31
C ALA A 478 20.70 11.12 20.87
N LEU A 479 20.84 12.33 21.43
CA LEU A 479 21.95 13.25 21.13
C LEU A 479 23.31 12.68 21.58
N LEU A 480 23.36 11.95 22.69
CA LEU A 480 24.59 11.28 23.17
C LEU A 480 25.13 10.23 22.21
N ASN A 481 24.34 9.72 21.25
CA ASN A 481 24.87 8.87 20.17
C ASN A 481 25.82 9.63 19.23
N PHE A 482 25.72 10.96 19.20
CA PHE A 482 26.52 11.83 18.34
C PHE A 482 27.62 12.55 19.10
N THR A 483 27.32 13.05 20.30
CA THR A 483 28.28 13.80 21.14
C THR A 483 29.18 12.88 21.96
N GLY A 484 28.72 11.66 22.25
CA GLY A 484 29.39 10.70 23.13
C GLY A 484 28.93 10.81 24.59
N PRO A 485 29.45 9.94 25.49
CA PRO A 485 29.05 9.92 26.88
C PRO A 485 29.46 11.18 27.66
N GLU A 486 28.61 11.65 28.57
CA GLU A 486 28.84 12.88 29.36
C GLU A 486 28.90 12.60 30.88
N PRO A 487 29.96 12.99 31.60
CA PRO A 487 30.04 12.84 33.05
C PRO A 487 29.03 13.70 33.80
N VAL A 488 28.36 13.11 34.81
CA VAL A 488 27.41 13.84 35.66
C VAL A 488 28.18 14.66 36.72
N PRO A 489 28.10 16.01 36.70
CA PRO A 489 28.77 16.86 37.68
C PRO A 489 28.51 16.45 39.13
N GLY A 490 29.56 16.39 39.94
CA GLY A 490 29.47 16.09 41.38
C GLY A 490 29.22 14.61 41.71
N THR A 491 29.29 13.70 40.74
CA THR A 491 29.12 12.26 40.94
C THR A 491 30.18 11.47 40.14
N ASN A 492 30.22 10.14 40.34
CA ASN A 492 31.04 9.23 39.53
C ASN A 492 30.26 8.61 38.35
N LEU A 493 29.05 9.13 38.05
CA LEU A 493 28.19 8.62 36.99
C LEU A 493 28.55 9.25 35.65
N VAL A 494 28.37 8.48 34.58
CA VAL A 494 28.53 8.93 33.19
C VAL A 494 27.25 8.58 32.45
N LEU A 495 26.65 9.59 31.80
CA LEU A 495 25.48 9.41 30.97
C LEU A 495 25.87 8.84 29.62
N THR A 496 25.18 7.79 29.23
CA THR A 496 25.27 7.14 27.92
C THR A 496 23.88 7.14 27.29
N PRO A 497 23.76 6.90 25.98
CA PRO A 497 22.46 6.75 25.33
C PRO A 497 21.52 5.75 26.05
N ASP A 498 22.09 4.68 26.63
CA ASP A 498 21.32 3.62 27.28
C ASP A 498 20.79 3.98 28.67
N ASN A 499 21.43 4.92 29.39
CA ASN A 499 21.09 5.22 30.78
C ASN A 499 20.58 6.64 31.02
N ALA A 500 20.77 7.56 30.06
CA ALA A 500 20.51 8.97 30.24
C ALA A 500 19.03 9.25 30.52
N GLU A 501 18.12 8.60 29.79
CA GLU A 501 16.69 8.77 30.00
C GLU A 501 16.29 8.36 31.42
N LYS A 502 16.64 7.13 31.85
CA LYS A 502 16.34 6.64 33.20
C LYS A 502 16.94 7.53 34.29
N PHE A 503 18.15 8.04 34.07
CA PHE A 503 18.79 8.93 35.03
C PHE A 503 18.00 10.24 35.18
N LEU A 504 17.67 10.87 34.04
CA LEU A 504 16.97 12.15 33.98
C LEU A 504 15.49 12.05 34.38
N THR A 505 14.85 10.88 34.28
CA THR A 505 13.45 10.72 34.72
C THR A 505 13.31 10.20 36.14
N THR A 506 14.31 9.48 36.66
CA THR A 506 14.15 8.69 37.89
C THR A 506 15.32 8.84 38.84
N ASP A 507 16.53 8.48 38.41
CA ASP A 507 17.64 8.30 39.36
C ASP A 507 18.11 9.63 39.96
N GLN A 508 18.06 10.73 39.20
CA GLN A 508 18.48 12.05 39.68
C GLN A 508 17.77 12.49 40.97
N PHE A 509 16.51 12.10 41.14
CA PHE A 509 15.69 12.42 42.32
C PHE A 509 16.11 11.64 43.58
N THR A 510 16.94 10.60 43.43
CA THR A 510 17.48 9.80 44.54
C THR A 510 18.96 10.09 44.81
N VAL A 511 19.70 10.52 43.78
CA VAL A 511 21.14 10.80 43.84
C VAL A 511 21.42 12.15 44.52
N PHE A 512 20.59 13.17 44.27
CA PHE A 512 20.76 14.50 44.84
C PHE A 512 19.83 14.72 46.04
N LYS A 513 20.30 15.51 47.02
CA LYS A 513 19.56 15.74 48.28
C LYS A 513 18.37 16.69 48.13
N THR A 514 18.39 17.53 47.10
CA THR A 514 17.34 18.53 46.84
C THR A 514 17.06 18.60 45.34
N GLU A 515 15.82 18.89 44.99
CA GLU A 515 15.37 19.09 43.61
C GLU A 515 16.12 20.25 42.93
N THR A 516 16.38 21.34 43.66
CA THR A 516 17.17 22.48 43.15
C THR A 516 18.58 22.06 42.74
N GLN A 517 19.23 21.18 43.51
CA GLN A 517 20.54 20.66 43.16
C GLN A 517 20.48 19.76 41.91
N ALA A 518 19.45 18.91 41.80
CA ALA A 518 19.25 18.06 40.64
C ALA A 518 19.04 18.90 39.36
N ASN A 519 18.16 19.91 39.41
CA ASN A 519 17.86 20.79 38.28
C ASN A 519 19.09 21.62 37.85
N GLN A 520 19.94 22.03 38.79
CA GLN A 520 21.20 22.70 38.44
C GLN A 520 22.14 21.75 37.68
N VAL A 521 22.29 20.50 38.14
CA VAL A 521 23.13 19.50 37.47
C VAL A 521 22.61 19.20 36.07
N VAL A 522 21.29 19.10 35.89
CA VAL A 522 20.67 18.96 34.56
C VAL A 522 21.00 20.17 33.68
N SER A 523 20.90 21.39 34.21
CA SER A 523 21.28 22.61 33.48
C SER A 523 22.75 22.57 33.03
N ASP A 524 23.66 22.17 33.92
CA ASP A 524 25.09 22.05 33.64
C ASP A 524 25.41 20.94 32.62
N LEU A 525 24.59 19.88 32.58
CA LEU A 525 24.70 18.82 31.57
C LEU A 525 24.26 19.33 30.19
N ILE A 526 23.16 20.07 30.13
CA ILE A 526 22.65 20.67 28.88
C ILE A 526 23.64 21.70 28.32
N ASP A 527 24.36 22.43 29.19
CA ASP A 527 25.33 23.44 28.74
C ASP A 527 26.57 22.84 28.06
N LYS A 528 26.86 21.55 28.30
CA LYS A 528 28.05 20.87 27.80
C LYS A 528 27.83 20.01 26.55
N VAL A 529 26.59 19.59 26.31
CA VAL A 529 26.19 18.69 25.22
C VAL A 529 25.53 19.50 24.12
#